data_AF-A0A936ZJD8-F1
#
_entry.id   AF-A0A936ZJD8-F1
#
_cell.length_a   1.000
_cell.length_b   1.000
_cell.length_c   1.000
_cell.angle_alpha   90.00
_cell.angle_beta   90.00
_cell.angle_gamma   90.00
#
_symmetry.space_group_name_H-M   'P 1'
#
loop_
_entity.id
_entity.type
_entity.pdbx_description
1 polymer ?
#
loop_
_entity_poly.entity_id
_entity_poly.type
_entity_poly.pdbx_seq_one_letter_code
_entity_poly.pdbx_strand_id
1 'polypeptide(L)'
;MIKSAVIVGLFVLATQAMAQETPPATWRDPDTRCVYLKVGDALSLRYRRDGTPDCASVQQDSTDASIARGDLREATQQIVRSIEELRRDIGAVRREMERTRNELENIRREARQPRAQ
;
A
#
# COMPACT_ATOMS: atom_id res chain seq x y z
N MET A 1 62.82 6.36 27.84
CA MET A 1 62.05 7.50 27.31
C MET A 1 60.87 7.11 26.41
N ILE A 2 60.79 5.88 25.87
CA ILE A 2 59.70 5.44 24.97
C ILE A 2 58.38 5.11 25.72
N LYS A 3 58.45 4.70 27.00
CA LYS A 3 57.27 4.30 27.80
C LYS A 3 56.30 5.44 28.10
N SER A 4 56.78 6.68 28.21
CA SER A 4 55.96 7.84 28.59
C SER A 4 55.13 8.39 27.42
N ALA A 5 55.53 8.14 26.18
CA ALA A 5 54.81 8.61 24.99
C ALA A 5 53.55 7.79 24.70
N VAL A 6 53.52 6.51 25.08
CA VAL A 6 52.39 5.60 24.82
C VAL A 6 51.19 5.93 25.72
N ILE A 7 51.43 6.39 26.95
CA ILE A 7 50.36 6.68 27.92
C ILE A 7 49.59 7.95 27.54
N VAL A 8 50.28 8.95 26.98
CA VAL A 8 49.63 10.20 26.53
C VAL A 8 48.83 9.98 25.24
N GLY A 9 49.31 9.13 24.33
CA GLY A 9 48.58 8.79 23.10
C GLY A 9 47.25 8.05 23.34
N LEU A 10 47.15 7.25 24.41
CA LEU A 10 45.93 6.53 24.77
C LEU A 10 44.83 7.42 25.37
N PHE A 11 45.18 8.54 26.00
CA PHE A 11 44.18 9.45 26.59
C PHE A 11 43.48 10.36 25.57
N VAL A 12 44.10 10.60 24.41
CA VAL A 12 43.50 11.45 23.35
C VAL A 12 42.39 10.72 22.57
N LEU A 13 42.37 9.38 22.59
CA LEU A 13 41.36 8.58 21.87
C LEU A 13 40.07 8.36 22.66
N ALA A 14 40.04 8.63 23.96
CA ALA A 14 38.87 8.40 24.81
C ALA A 14 37.86 9.57 24.83
N THR A 15 38.25 10.76 24.36
CA THR A 15 37.40 11.96 24.43
C THR A 15 36.32 12.02 23.34
N GLN A 16 36.45 11.27 22.25
CA GLN A 16 35.47 11.31 21.16
C GLN A 16 34.19 10.50 21.43
N ALA A 17 34.16 9.67 22.48
CA ALA A 17 32.99 8.85 22.80
C ALA A 17 31.87 9.60 23.54
N MET A 18 32.16 10.74 24.17
CA MET A 18 31.20 11.45 25.03
C MET A 18 30.42 12.57 24.30
N ALA A 19 30.70 12.82 23.02
CA ALA A 19 30.05 13.89 22.26
C ALA A 19 28.70 13.49 21.64
N GLN A 20 28.25 12.24 21.81
CA GLN A 20 27.13 11.67 21.06
C GLN A 20 25.86 11.37 21.88
N GLU A 21 25.81 11.77 23.15
CA GLU A 21 24.66 11.49 24.03
C GLU A 21 23.78 12.71 24.34
N THR A 22 23.87 13.79 23.56
CA THR A 22 22.82 14.82 23.64
C THR A 22 21.66 14.37 22.76
N PRO A 23 20.51 13.95 23.32
CA PRO A 23 19.37 13.60 22.50
C PRO A 23 19.02 14.79 21.59
N PRO A 24 18.73 14.54 20.30
CA PRO A 24 18.40 15.63 19.37
C PRO A 24 17.25 16.46 19.95
N ALA A 25 17.38 17.78 19.86
CA ALA A 25 16.36 18.69 20.35
C ALA A 25 15.02 18.32 19.73
N THR A 26 13.97 18.26 20.55
CA THR A 26 12.63 17.93 20.09
C THR A 26 11.78 19.18 20.01
N TRP A 27 10.89 19.23 19.02
CA TRP A 27 9.85 20.24 18.90
C TRP A 27 8.50 19.55 18.84
N ARG A 28 7.50 20.14 19.50
CA ARG A 28 6.13 19.63 19.47
C ARG A 28 5.26 20.62 18.72
N ASP A 29 4.59 20.12 17.70
CA ASP A 29 3.61 20.88 16.94
C ASP A 29 2.38 21.18 17.83
N PRO A 30 1.98 22.45 18.00
CA PRO A 30 0.82 22.82 18.82
C PRO A 30 -0.51 22.25 18.29
N ASP A 31 -0.66 22.10 16.97
CA ASP A 31 -1.93 21.73 16.35
C ASP A 31 -2.12 20.20 16.34
N THR A 32 -1.10 19.49 15.85
CA THR A 32 -1.16 18.01 15.72
C THR A 32 -0.67 17.28 16.97
N ARG A 33 0.02 17.99 17.87
CA ARG A 33 0.77 17.42 19.00
C ARG A 33 1.80 16.37 18.58
N CYS A 34 2.21 16.34 17.31
CA CYS A 34 3.29 15.51 16.82
C CYS A 34 4.64 15.96 17.37
N VAL A 35 5.51 15.00 17.68
CA VAL A 35 6.88 15.25 18.11
C VAL A 35 7.82 15.13 16.90
N TYR A 36 8.66 16.13 16.71
CA TYR A 36 9.68 16.20 15.67
C TYR A 36 11.06 16.26 16.30
N LEU A 37 12.05 15.68 15.61
CA LEU A 37 13.47 15.83 15.89
C LEU A 37 14.01 17.01 15.08
N LYS A 38 14.67 17.95 15.74
CA LYS A 38 15.37 19.04 15.08
C LYS A 38 16.76 18.58 14.66
N VAL A 39 16.99 18.55 13.35
CA VAL A 39 18.28 18.16 12.76
C VAL A 39 18.77 19.34 11.92
N GLY A 40 19.62 20.18 12.51
CA GLY A 40 19.99 21.47 11.92
C GLY A 40 18.77 22.40 11.79
N ASP A 41 18.49 22.83 10.56
CA ASP A 41 17.34 23.65 10.20
C ASP A 41 16.11 22.83 9.74
N ALA A 42 16.23 21.51 9.68
CA ALA A 42 15.14 20.62 9.28
C ALA A 42 14.43 20.00 10.50
N LEU A 43 13.13 19.76 10.35
CA LEU A 43 12.31 18.97 11.26
C LEU A 43 12.05 17.60 10.64
N SER A 44 12.42 16.54 11.36
CA SER A 44 12.11 15.16 10.97
C SER A 44 11.10 14.57 11.94
N LEU A 45 10.10 13.83 11.43
CA LEU A 45 9.06 13.25 12.26
C LEU A 45 9.66 12.18 13.19
N ARG A 46 9.31 12.24 14.48
CA ARG A 46 9.75 11.21 15.44
C ARG A 46 8.83 10.00 15.34
N TYR A 47 9.42 8.83 15.21
CA TYR A 47 8.71 7.55 15.26
C TYR A 47 8.96 6.86 16.60
N ARG A 48 7.93 6.20 17.12
CA ARG A 48 8.02 5.31 18.28
C ARG A 48 8.68 3.98 17.88
N ARG A 49 9.01 3.15 18.87
CA ARG A 49 9.59 1.81 18.63
C ARG A 49 8.68 0.86 17.85
N ASP A 50 7.38 1.11 17.87
CA ASP A 50 6.39 0.34 17.10
C ASP A 50 6.25 0.82 15.64
N GLY A 51 7.08 1.79 15.21
CA GLY A 51 7.05 2.34 13.86
C GLY A 51 5.94 3.35 13.63
N THR A 52 5.12 3.68 14.64
CA THR A 52 4.08 4.71 14.51
C THR A 52 4.65 6.11 14.73
N PRO A 53 4.14 7.13 14.04
CA PRO A 53 4.44 8.53 14.36
C PRO A 53 4.14 8.84 15.82
N ASP A 54 5.01 9.60 16.46
CA ASP A 54 4.80 10.07 17.83
C ASP A 54 3.87 11.30 17.84
N CYS A 55 2.60 11.03 17.56
CA CYS A 55 1.53 12.01 17.44
C CYS A 55 0.31 11.59 18.26
N ALA A 56 -0.38 12.56 18.87
CA ALA A 56 -1.64 12.28 19.56
C ALA A 56 -2.79 11.99 18.58
N SER A 57 -2.76 12.58 17.38
CA SER A 57 -3.79 12.43 16.34
C SER A 57 -3.78 11.07 15.63
N VAL A 58 -2.61 10.46 15.44
CA VAL A 58 -2.47 9.20 14.68
C VAL A 58 -3.12 7.99 15.39
N GLN A 59 -3.35 8.09 16.70
CA GLN A 59 -4.10 7.07 17.44
C GLN A 59 -5.57 7.00 17.01
N GLN A 60 -6.15 8.07 16.47
CA GLN A 60 -7.53 8.07 15.96
C GLN A 60 -7.63 7.43 14.57
N ASP A 61 -6.66 7.67 13.67
CA ASP A 61 -6.63 7.10 12.32
C ASP A 61 -6.50 5.56 12.29
N SER A 62 -5.96 4.96 13.34
CA SER A 62 -5.77 3.50 13.41
C SER A 62 -7.10 2.73 13.52
N THR A 63 -8.12 3.34 14.14
CA THR A 63 -9.48 2.76 14.23
C THR A 63 -10.21 2.91 12.90
N ASP A 64 -10.12 4.08 12.26
CA ASP A 64 -10.71 4.32 10.94
C ASP A 64 -10.05 3.47 9.84
N ALA A 65 -8.73 3.27 9.90
CA ALA A 65 -8.02 2.37 8.99
C ALA A 65 -8.46 0.91 9.14
N SER A 66 -8.92 0.48 10.31
CA SER A 66 -9.41 -0.88 10.53
C SER A 66 -10.81 -1.09 9.94
N ILE A 67 -11.67 -0.08 10.02
CA ILE A 67 -12.99 -0.06 9.38
C ILE A 67 -12.82 -0.05 7.84
N ALA A 68 -11.97 0.84 7.33
CA ALA A 68 -11.69 0.93 5.89
C ALA A 68 -11.11 -0.36 5.29
N ARG A 69 -10.31 -1.13 6.05
CA ARG A 69 -9.82 -2.45 5.61
C ARG A 69 -10.93 -3.50 5.53
N GLY A 70 -11.91 -3.45 6.42
CA GLY A 70 -13.09 -4.32 6.39
C GLY A 70 -13.91 -4.07 5.13
N ASP A 71 -14.26 -2.80 4.91
CA ASP A 71 -15.05 -2.36 3.76
C ASP A 71 -14.36 -2.64 2.43
N LEU A 72 -13.04 -2.42 2.35
CA LEU A 72 -12.25 -2.74 1.16
C LEU A 72 -12.24 -4.24 0.85
N ARG A 73 -12.17 -5.08 1.88
CA ARG A 73 -12.19 -6.55 1.71
C ARG A 73 -13.55 -7.01 1.21
N GLU A 74 -14.63 -6.46 1.74
CA GLU A 74 -15.99 -6.75 1.29
C GLU A 74 -16.22 -6.29 -0.15
N ALA A 75 -15.82 -5.06 -0.49
CA ALA A 75 -15.89 -4.53 -1.85
C ALA A 75 -15.09 -5.40 -2.84
N THR A 76 -13.89 -5.84 -2.46
CA THR A 76 -13.07 -6.74 -3.28
C THR A 76 -13.79 -8.08 -3.52
N GLN A 77 -14.40 -8.66 -2.49
CA GLN A 77 -15.17 -9.90 -2.63
C GLN A 77 -16.42 -9.73 -3.49
N GLN A 78 -17.08 -8.59 -3.42
CA GLN A 78 -18.21 -8.26 -4.29
C GLN A 78 -17.75 -8.13 -5.76
N ILE A 79 -16.66 -7.42 -6.03
CA ILE A 79 -16.10 -7.28 -7.37
C ILE A 79 -15.76 -8.64 -7.98
N VAL A 80 -15.12 -9.53 -7.23
CA VAL A 80 -14.78 -10.88 -7.72
C VAL A 80 -16.03 -11.67 -8.13
N ARG A 81 -17.08 -11.62 -7.31
CA ARG A 81 -18.36 -12.28 -7.62
C ARG A 81 -19.00 -11.71 -8.90
N SER A 82 -19.01 -10.39 -9.05
CA SER A 82 -19.55 -9.73 -10.24
C SER A 82 -18.74 -10.03 -11.50
N ILE A 83 -17.41 -10.17 -11.40
CA ILE A 83 -16.57 -10.58 -12.53
C ILE A 83 -16.89 -12.02 -12.96
N GLU A 84 -17.11 -12.93 -12.01
CA GLU A 84 -17.50 -14.31 -12.32
C GLU A 84 -18.87 -14.40 -12.99
N GLU A 85 -19.84 -13.62 -12.52
CA GLU A 85 -21.17 -13.51 -13.12
C GLU A 85 -21.09 -13.00 -14.56
N LEU A 86 -20.38 -11.88 -14.77
CA LEU A 86 -20.19 -11.32 -16.11
C LEU A 86 -19.51 -12.30 -17.07
N ARG A 87 -18.55 -13.11 -16.59
CA ARG A 87 -17.93 -14.17 -17.40
C ARG A 87 -18.92 -15.25 -17.83
N ARG A 88 -19.87 -15.63 -16.96
CA ARG A 88 -20.93 -16.59 -17.32
C ARG A 88 -21.86 -16.00 -18.36
N ASP A 89 -22.23 -14.73 -18.22
CA ASP A 89 -23.11 -14.02 -19.15
C ASP A 89 -22.47 -13.88 -20.53
N ILE A 90 -21.20 -13.49 -20.60
CA ILE A 90 -20.43 -13.45 -21.85
C ILE A 90 -20.42 -14.83 -22.53
N GLY A 91 -20.24 -15.89 -21.74
CA GLY A 91 -20.31 -17.26 -22.23
C GLY A 91 -21.69 -17.63 -22.80
N ALA A 92 -22.77 -17.17 -22.16
CA ALA A 92 -24.13 -17.36 -22.64
C ALA A 92 -24.41 -16.61 -23.95
N VAL A 93 -24.06 -15.33 -24.01
CA VAL A 93 -24.21 -14.49 -25.21
C VAL A 93 -23.46 -15.11 -26.40
N ARG A 94 -22.23 -15.60 -26.18
CA ARG A 94 -21.45 -16.24 -27.24
C ARG A 94 -22.14 -17.47 -27.83
N ARG A 95 -22.75 -18.31 -26.98
CA ARG A 95 -23.50 -19.49 -27.44
C ARG A 95 -24.74 -19.09 -28.25
N GLU A 96 -25.46 -18.08 -27.80
CA GLU A 96 -26.64 -17.57 -28.52
C GLU A 96 -26.25 -16.98 -29.87
N MET A 97 -25.15 -16.20 -29.95
CA MET A 97 -24.64 -15.70 -31.22
C MET A 97 -24.28 -16.82 -32.21
N GLU A 98 -23.68 -17.91 -31.72
CA GLU A 98 -23.32 -19.07 -32.55
C GLU A 98 -24.55 -19.83 -33.03
N ARG A 99 -25.57 -19.99 -32.17
CA ARG A 99 -26.88 -20.54 -32.55
C ARG A 99 -27.53 -19.68 -33.64
N THR A 100 -27.66 -18.37 -33.43
CA THR A 100 -28.27 -17.46 -34.40
C THR A 100 -27.53 -17.47 -35.73
N ARG A 101 -26.19 -17.56 -35.72
CA ARG A 101 -25.40 -17.71 -36.95
C ARG A 101 -25.76 -18.99 -37.71
N ASN A 102 -25.83 -20.12 -37.01
CA ASN A 102 -26.14 -21.41 -37.64
C ASN A 102 -27.57 -21.42 -38.21
N GLU A 103 -28.53 -20.82 -37.51
CA GLU A 103 -29.90 -20.66 -38.01
C GLU A 103 -29.95 -19.82 -39.28
N LEU A 104 -29.24 -18.69 -39.32
CA LEU A 104 -29.09 -17.85 -40.51
C LEU A 104 -28.48 -18.61 -41.69
N GLU A 105 -27.46 -19.44 -41.44
CA GLU A 105 -26.85 -20.26 -42.48
C GLU A 105 -27.82 -21.30 -43.03
N ASN A 106 -28.61 -21.95 -42.18
CA ASN A 106 -29.63 -22.92 -42.59
C ASN A 106 -30.71 -22.26 -43.44
N ILE A 107 -31.28 -21.13 -42.98
CA ILE A 107 -32.29 -20.36 -43.73
C ILE A 107 -31.73 -19.94 -45.10
N ARG A 108 -30.46 -19.50 -45.15
CA ARG A 108 -29.81 -19.13 -46.41
C ARG A 108 -29.66 -20.31 -47.37
N ARG A 109 -29.37 -21.51 -46.86
CA ARG A 109 -29.28 -22.74 -47.68
C ARG A 109 -30.66 -23.12 -48.23
N GLU A 110 -31.69 -23.10 -47.39
CA GLU A 110 -33.07 -23.38 -47.79
C GLU A 110 -33.56 -22.38 -48.86
N ALA A 111 -33.29 -21.08 -48.68
CA ALA A 111 -33.65 -20.06 -49.65
C ALA A 111 -32.91 -20.19 -51.00
N ARG A 112 -31.74 -20.84 -51.02
CA ARG A 112 -30.97 -21.11 -52.25
C ARG A 112 -31.41 -22.38 -52.98
N GLN A 113 -32.10 -23.31 -52.33
CA GLN A 113 -32.68 -24.48 -52.97
C GLN A 113 -34.13 -24.14 -53.36
N PRO A 114 -34.40 -23.76 -54.62
CA PRO A 114 -35.79 -23.67 -55.07
C PRO A 114 -36.39 -25.07 -54.94
N ARG A 115 -37.52 -25.18 -54.23
CA ARG A 115 -38.32 -26.40 -54.20
C ARG A 115 -38.64 -26.77 -55.65
N ALA A 116 -38.00 -27.83 -56.17
CA ALA A 116 -38.44 -28.48 -57.39
C ALA A 116 -39.83 -29.07 -57.08
N GLN A 117 -40.86 -28.41 -57.59
CA GLN A 117 -42.20 -28.98 -57.74
C GLN A 117 -42.28 -29.68 -59.09
#